data_AF-A0A937UA61-F1
#
_entry.id   AF-A0A937UA61-F1
#
_cell.length_a   1.000
_cell.length_b   1.000
_cell.length_c   1.000
_cell.angle_alpha   90.00
_cell.angle_beta   90.00
_cell.angle_gamma   90.00
#
_symmetry.space_group_name_H-M   'P 1'
#
loop_
_entity.id
_entity.type
_entity.pdbx_description
1 polymer ?
#
loop_
_entity_poly.entity_id
_entity_poly.type
_entity_poly.pdbx_seq_one_letter_code
_entity_poly.pdbx_strand_id
1 'polypeptide(L)'
;MDRATRIAEFLKKDNDAEDYACWRELIKADILKKGRNPQTNALIQFYGSSSMDAANLLAQQYSFLSHKDSVYVDTVLHTFETLCKDGLMYRYNSPDDFGQPKSSFTVCTFWMIKSLYLIGREIQAIEMFEQVLQYSNPV
;
A
#
# COMPACT_ATOMS: atom_id res chain seq x y z
N MET A 1 2.96 14.91 -6.68
CA MET A 1 3.99 15.29 -7.66
C MET A 1 3.66 14.79 -9.05
N ASP A 2 3.52 13.48 -9.29
CA ASP A 2 3.23 12.95 -10.65
C ASP A 2 2.07 13.64 -11.39
N ARG A 3 0.88 13.70 -10.76
CA ARG A 3 -0.27 14.41 -11.35
C ARG A 3 -0.04 15.91 -11.51
N ALA A 4 0.73 16.53 -10.60
CA ALA A 4 1.06 17.96 -10.68
C ALA A 4 1.99 18.24 -11.87
N THR A 5 3.00 17.40 -12.10
CA THR A 5 3.85 17.45 -13.30
C THR A 5 3.01 17.40 -14.57
N ARG A 6 2.11 16.40 -14.69
CA ARG A 6 1.25 16.25 -15.87
C ARG A 6 0.32 17.44 -16.10
N ILE A 7 -0.19 18.04 -15.02
CA ILE A 7 -1.02 19.26 -15.09
C ILE A 7 -0.18 20.46 -15.54
N ALA A 8 1.03 20.62 -15.00
CA ALA A 8 1.93 21.71 -15.38
C ALA A 8 2.35 21.61 -16.86
N GLU A 9 2.69 20.41 -17.34
CA GLU A 9 2.96 20.12 -18.75
C GLU A 9 1.76 20.49 -19.63
N PHE A 10 0.55 20.07 -19.24
CA PHE A 10 -0.68 20.38 -19.96
C PHE A 10 -0.94 21.90 -20.04
N LEU A 11 -0.62 22.63 -18.97
CA LEU A 11 -0.74 24.09 -18.90
C LEU A 11 0.47 24.84 -19.50
N LYS A 12 1.46 24.12 -20.08
CA LYS A 12 2.71 24.69 -20.63
C LYS A 12 3.50 25.52 -19.60
N LYS A 13 3.53 25.06 -18.36
CA LYS A 13 4.33 25.62 -17.28
C LYS A 13 5.59 24.78 -17.08
N ASP A 14 6.53 24.90 -18.01
CA ASP A 14 7.65 23.97 -18.13
C ASP A 14 8.53 23.94 -16.86
N ASN A 15 8.85 25.11 -16.28
CA ASN A 15 9.63 25.17 -15.02
C ASN A 15 8.92 24.46 -13.86
N ASP A 16 7.61 24.66 -13.69
CA ASP A 16 6.84 23.99 -12.63
C ASP A 16 6.82 22.47 -12.87
N ALA A 17 6.69 22.04 -14.13
CA ALA A 17 6.70 20.62 -14.49
C ALA A 17 8.04 19.96 -14.14
N GLU A 18 9.16 20.60 -14.50
CA GLU A 18 10.51 20.14 -14.18
C GLU A 18 10.74 20.05 -12.66
N ASP A 19 10.37 21.10 -11.92
CA ASP A 19 10.48 21.12 -10.46
C ASP A 19 9.67 19.99 -9.83
N TYR A 20 8.43 19.80 -10.27
CA TYR A 20 7.58 18.74 -9.72
C TYR A 20 8.09 17.34 -10.07
N ALA A 21 8.64 17.15 -11.26
CA ALA A 21 9.27 15.89 -11.65
C ALA A 21 10.51 15.61 -10.79
N CYS A 22 11.36 16.61 -10.57
CA CYS A 22 12.52 16.50 -9.69
C CYS A 22 12.10 16.08 -8.27
N TRP A 23 11.12 16.76 -7.68
CA TRP A 23 10.59 16.40 -6.36
C TRP A 23 9.96 15.00 -6.33
N ARG A 24 9.27 14.57 -7.39
CA ARG A 24 8.72 13.21 -7.49
C ARG A 24 9.83 12.16 -7.34
N GLU A 25 10.92 12.31 -8.08
CA GLU A 25 12.04 11.37 -8.04
C GLU A 25 12.77 11.41 -6.70
N LEU A 26 13.00 12.60 -6.13
CA LEU A 26 13.64 12.76 -4.82
C LEU A 26 12.83 12.08 -3.71
N ILE A 27 11.52 12.30 -3.66
CA ILE A 27 10.62 11.68 -2.67
C ILE A 27 10.60 10.17 -2.85
N LYS A 28 10.50 9.68 -4.09
CA LYS A 28 10.49 8.23 -4.37
C LYS A 28 11.79 7.57 -3.94
N ALA A 29 12.93 8.14 -4.29
CA ALA A 29 14.23 7.63 -3.90
C ALA A 29 14.41 7.61 -2.37
N ASP A 30 13.96 8.67 -1.67
CA ASP A 30 14.04 8.74 -0.21
C ASP A 30 13.17 7.67 0.47
N ILE A 31 11.92 7.51 0.01
CA ILE A 31 11.00 6.48 0.52
C ILE A 31 11.54 5.08 0.28
N LEU A 32 12.05 4.76 -0.91
CA LEU A 32 12.59 3.42 -1.18
C LEU A 32 13.87 3.13 -0.40
N LYS A 33 14.65 4.17 -0.08
CA LYS A 33 15.87 4.04 0.72
C LYS A 33 15.58 3.84 2.22
N LYS A 34 14.62 4.58 2.78
CA LYS A 34 14.41 4.65 4.24
C LYS A 34 13.12 3.98 4.72
N GLY A 35 12.13 3.87 3.84
CA GLY A 35 10.80 3.31 4.10
C GLY A 35 10.67 1.85 3.73
N ARG A 36 11.80 1.12 3.59
CA ARG A 36 11.83 -0.31 3.30
C ARG A 36 12.48 -1.07 4.44
N ASN A 37 11.86 -2.16 4.85
CA ASN A 37 12.45 -3.09 5.80
C ASN A 37 13.64 -3.83 5.14
N PRO A 38 14.84 -3.81 5.72
CA PRO A 38 16.01 -4.40 5.08
C PRO A 38 16.01 -5.94 5.08
N GLN A 39 15.25 -6.58 5.96
CA GLN A 39 15.12 -8.05 6.03
C GLN A 39 14.04 -8.57 5.10
N THR A 40 12.89 -7.89 5.04
CA THR A 40 11.70 -8.38 4.34
C THR A 40 11.50 -7.72 2.97
N ASN A 41 12.27 -6.67 2.66
CA ASN A 41 12.15 -5.85 1.45
C ASN A 41 10.79 -5.13 1.30
N ALA A 42 9.87 -5.28 2.25
CA ALA A 42 8.55 -4.65 2.27
C ALA A 42 8.59 -3.18 2.73
N LEU A 43 7.61 -2.39 2.29
CA LEU A 43 7.39 -1.03 2.80
C LEU A 43 6.90 -1.05 4.25
N ILE A 44 7.50 -0.21 5.10
CA ILE A 44 7.16 -0.07 6.53
C ILE A 44 6.22 1.12 6.79
N GLN A 45 5.60 1.15 7.96
CA GLN A 45 4.63 2.17 8.35
C GLN A 45 5.23 3.58 8.39
N PHE A 46 6.42 3.73 8.99
CA PHE A 46 7.17 4.97 9.05
C PHE A 46 8.67 4.69 9.13
N TYR A 47 9.50 5.67 8.80
CA TYR A 47 10.96 5.50 8.76
C TYR A 47 11.53 5.07 10.12
N GLY A 48 12.39 4.04 10.09
CA GLY A 48 13.01 3.49 11.29
C GLY A 48 12.14 2.51 12.08
N SER A 49 10.89 2.26 11.64
CA SER A 49 10.06 1.20 12.22
C SER A 49 10.32 -0.17 11.58
N SER A 50 9.84 -1.23 12.24
CA SER A 50 9.66 -2.55 11.63
C SER A 50 8.17 -2.89 11.41
N SER A 51 7.27 -1.97 11.75
CA SER A 51 5.82 -2.16 11.73
C SER A 51 5.27 -2.03 10.31
N MET A 52 4.20 -2.77 10.03
CA MET A 52 3.52 -2.78 8.74
C MET A 52 2.27 -1.89 8.78
N ASP A 53 1.91 -1.31 7.64
CA ASP A 53 0.64 -0.58 7.45
C ASP A 53 0.00 -0.97 6.11
N ALA A 54 -1.27 -1.32 6.14
CA ALA A 54 -2.04 -1.70 4.96
C ALA A 54 -2.17 -0.56 3.93
N ALA A 55 -1.97 0.71 4.34
CA ALA A 55 -1.93 1.84 3.41
C ALA A 55 -0.81 1.71 2.37
N ASN A 56 0.28 0.98 2.67
CA ASN A 56 1.37 0.75 1.72
C ASN A 56 0.92 -0.08 0.49
N LEU A 57 -0.18 -0.83 0.58
CA LEU A 57 -0.79 -1.53 -0.55
C LEU A 57 -1.24 -0.57 -1.67
N LEU A 58 -1.54 0.68 -1.32
CA LEU A 58 -1.94 1.73 -2.26
C LEU A 58 -0.77 2.24 -3.12
N ALA A 59 0.48 1.86 -2.83
CA ALA A 59 1.64 2.22 -3.63
C ALA A 59 1.44 1.88 -5.12
N GLN A 60 0.83 0.73 -5.42
CA GLN A 60 0.51 0.37 -6.80
C GLN A 60 -0.59 1.26 -7.40
N GLN A 61 -1.66 1.51 -6.64
CA GLN A 61 -2.79 2.30 -7.11
C GLN A 61 -2.40 3.74 -7.45
N TYR A 62 -1.43 4.31 -6.73
CA TYR A 62 -0.88 5.64 -7.01
C TYR A 62 0.32 5.62 -7.96
N SER A 63 0.60 4.48 -8.60
CA SER A 63 1.71 4.31 -9.53
C SER A 63 3.08 4.62 -8.91
N PHE A 64 3.19 4.53 -7.59
CA PHE A 64 4.44 4.65 -6.86
C PHE A 64 5.37 3.48 -7.21
N LEU A 65 4.81 2.26 -7.20
CA LEU A 65 5.46 1.02 -7.62
C LEU A 65 4.58 0.25 -8.62
N SER A 66 5.21 -0.52 -9.51
CA SER A 66 4.48 -1.46 -10.37
C SER A 66 4.01 -2.67 -9.56
N HIS A 67 2.92 -3.32 -9.97
CA HIS A 67 2.49 -4.58 -9.35
C HIS A 67 3.47 -5.74 -9.55
N LYS A 68 4.44 -5.60 -10.48
CA LYS A 68 5.54 -6.55 -10.72
C LYS A 68 6.84 -6.16 -10.01
N ASP A 69 6.87 -5.01 -9.34
CA ASP A 69 8.05 -4.56 -8.59
C ASP A 69 8.24 -5.47 -7.37
N SER A 70 9.46 -5.96 -7.14
CA SER A 70 9.73 -6.89 -6.04
C SER A 70 9.42 -6.27 -4.67
N VAL A 71 9.67 -4.97 -4.49
CA VAL A 71 9.32 -4.27 -3.24
C VAL A 71 7.82 -4.28 -3.02
N TYR A 72 7.03 -4.10 -4.08
CA TYR A 72 5.57 -4.15 -3.96
C TYR A 72 5.08 -5.57 -3.67
N VAL A 73 5.60 -6.57 -4.39
CA VAL A 73 5.24 -7.98 -4.16
C VAL A 73 5.53 -8.38 -2.72
N ASP A 74 6.73 -8.07 -2.22
CA ASP A 74 7.12 -8.38 -0.84
C ASP A 74 6.26 -7.61 0.18
N THR A 75 5.89 -6.36 -0.13
CA THR A 75 4.94 -5.58 0.67
C THR A 75 3.59 -6.30 0.76
N VAL A 76 3.02 -6.75 -0.35
CA VAL A 76 1.73 -7.45 -0.35
C VAL A 76 1.80 -8.74 0.47
N LEU A 77 2.84 -9.55 0.26
CA LEU A 77 3.00 -10.83 0.97
C LEU A 77 3.18 -10.63 2.47
N HIS A 78 4.09 -9.74 2.89
CA HIS A 78 4.30 -9.46 4.31
C HIS A 78 3.10 -8.79 4.98
N THR A 79 2.40 -7.88 4.28
CA THR A 79 1.18 -7.28 4.81
C THR A 79 0.11 -8.36 5.03
N PHE A 80 -0.03 -9.32 4.11
CA PHE A 80 -0.98 -10.43 4.28
C PHE A 80 -0.61 -11.29 5.49
N GLU A 81 0.65 -11.70 5.61
CA GLU A 81 1.12 -12.55 6.71
C GLU A 81 0.98 -11.88 8.09
N THR A 82 1.19 -10.57 8.17
CA THR A 82 1.29 -9.86 9.46
C THR A 82 0.02 -9.15 9.90
N LEU A 83 -0.82 -8.71 8.95
CA LEU A 83 -2.01 -7.90 9.23
C LEU A 83 -3.33 -8.62 8.93
N CYS A 84 -3.32 -9.74 8.22
CA CYS A 84 -4.53 -10.54 8.00
C CYS A 84 -4.78 -11.47 9.19
N LYS A 85 -5.96 -11.40 9.79
CA LYS A 85 -6.45 -12.42 10.74
C LYS A 85 -7.84 -12.86 10.31
N ASP A 86 -8.01 -14.17 10.15
CA ASP A 86 -9.28 -14.78 9.75
C ASP A 86 -9.91 -14.09 8.52
N GLY A 87 -9.10 -13.79 7.50
CA GLY A 87 -9.56 -13.15 6.26
C GLY A 87 -9.90 -11.65 6.37
N LEU A 88 -9.64 -11.02 7.50
CA LEU A 88 -9.89 -9.61 7.75
C LEU A 88 -8.60 -8.86 8.09
N MET A 89 -8.45 -7.66 7.54
CA MET A 89 -7.21 -6.89 7.67
C MET A 89 -7.26 -5.91 8.84
N TYR A 90 -6.23 -5.93 9.69
CA TYR A 90 -5.88 -4.78 10.51
C TYR A 90 -5.21 -3.70 9.68
N ARG A 91 -5.28 -2.46 10.14
CA ARG A 91 -4.60 -1.34 9.48
C ARG A 91 -3.08 -1.38 9.70
N TYR A 92 -2.64 -1.64 10.92
CA TYR A 92 -1.23 -1.77 11.31
C TYR A 92 -1.10 -2.76 12.46
N ASN A 93 0.14 -3.12 12.82
CA ASN A 93 0.48 -4.01 13.95
C ASN A 93 1.26 -3.31 15.07
N SER A 94 1.40 -1.99 15.00
CA SER A 94 1.94 -1.14 16.06
C SER A 94 0.81 -0.60 16.96
N PRO A 95 1.10 -0.30 18.24
CA PRO A 95 0.18 0.48 19.03
C PRO A 95 0.08 1.92 18.51
N ASP A 96 -1.12 2.46 18.49
CA ASP A 96 -1.42 3.86 18.18
C ASP A 96 -2.00 4.58 19.42
N ASP A 97 -2.57 5.78 19.21
CA ASP A 97 -3.25 6.55 20.25
C ASP A 97 -4.48 5.82 20.85
N PHE A 98 -4.97 4.76 20.21
CA PHE A 98 -6.06 3.88 20.64
C PHE A 98 -5.56 2.54 21.21
N GLY A 99 -4.23 2.35 21.30
CA GLY A 99 -3.57 1.16 21.81
C GLY A 99 -3.31 0.11 20.73
N GLN A 100 -3.26 -1.17 21.11
CA GLN A 100 -3.10 -2.25 20.13
C GLN A 100 -4.39 -2.41 19.30
N PRO A 101 -4.30 -2.49 17.95
CA PRO A 101 -5.47 -2.64 17.10
C PRO A 101 -6.33 -3.85 17.48
N LYS A 102 -7.60 -3.60 17.80
CA LYS A 102 -8.57 -4.63 18.23
C LYS A 102 -9.55 -5.05 17.15
N SER A 103 -9.77 -4.18 16.17
CA SER A 103 -10.74 -4.39 15.10
C SER A 103 -10.08 -4.36 13.73
N SER A 104 -10.56 -5.22 12.84
CA SER A 104 -10.25 -5.15 11.42
C SER A 104 -10.93 -3.95 10.77
N PHE A 105 -10.41 -3.50 9.62
CA PHE A 105 -11.00 -2.43 8.82
C PHE A 105 -11.27 -2.91 7.40
N THR A 106 -12.55 -2.99 7.03
CA THR A 106 -13.02 -3.58 5.76
C THR A 106 -12.38 -2.94 4.52
N VAL A 107 -12.09 -1.64 4.55
CA VAL A 107 -11.40 -0.94 3.46
C VAL A 107 -9.99 -1.54 3.23
N CYS A 108 -9.26 -1.87 4.30
CA CYS A 108 -7.95 -2.52 4.21
C CYS A 108 -8.08 -3.95 3.66
N THR A 109 -9.16 -4.66 3.98
CA THR A 109 -9.48 -5.98 3.40
C THR A 109 -9.63 -5.89 1.89
N PHE A 110 -10.37 -4.90 1.37
CA PHE A 110 -10.50 -4.70 -0.08
C PHE A 110 -9.18 -4.29 -0.75
N TRP A 111 -8.35 -3.48 -0.09
CA TRP A 111 -7.01 -3.19 -0.61
C TRP A 111 -6.17 -4.46 -0.72
N MET A 112 -6.19 -5.33 0.29
CA MET A 112 -5.49 -6.60 0.26
C MET A 112 -5.99 -7.53 -0.85
N ILE A 113 -7.31 -7.71 -0.99
CA ILE A 113 -7.91 -8.51 -2.05
C ILE A 113 -7.42 -8.05 -3.43
N LYS A 114 -7.51 -6.75 -3.70
CA LYS A 114 -7.04 -6.16 -4.97
C LYS A 114 -5.54 -6.39 -5.16
N SER A 115 -4.74 -6.19 -4.11
CA SER A 115 -3.29 -6.39 -4.17
C SER A 115 -2.89 -7.83 -4.47
N LEU A 116 -3.52 -8.81 -3.80
CA LEU A 116 -3.33 -10.24 -4.07
C LEU A 116 -3.63 -10.57 -5.52
N TYR A 117 -4.76 -10.10 -6.05
CA TYR A 117 -5.13 -10.29 -7.45
C TYR A 117 -4.06 -9.72 -8.40
N LEU A 118 -3.60 -8.49 -8.16
CA LEU A 118 -2.62 -7.81 -9.01
C LEU A 118 -1.23 -8.49 -9.04
N ILE A 119 -0.84 -9.16 -7.96
CA ILE A 119 0.42 -9.92 -7.91
C ILE A 119 0.25 -11.37 -8.39
N GLY A 120 -0.91 -11.74 -8.93
CA GLY A 120 -1.21 -13.06 -9.49
C GLY A 120 -1.69 -14.10 -8.47
N ARG A 121 -2.03 -13.70 -7.25
CA ARG A 121 -2.63 -14.57 -6.21
C ARG A 121 -4.15 -14.56 -6.32
N GLU A 122 -4.65 -14.83 -7.53
CA GLU A 122 -6.06 -14.65 -7.89
C GLU A 122 -7.01 -15.51 -7.06
N ILE A 123 -6.69 -16.79 -6.86
CA ILE A 123 -7.54 -17.72 -6.08
C ILE A 123 -7.73 -17.20 -4.65
N GLN A 124 -6.64 -16.81 -3.99
CA GLN A 124 -6.71 -16.27 -2.62
C GLN A 124 -7.46 -14.94 -2.55
N ALA A 125 -7.32 -14.09 -3.58
CA ALA A 125 -8.07 -12.85 -3.66
C ALA A 125 -9.59 -13.12 -3.74
N ILE A 126 -10.00 -14.11 -4.54
CA ILE A 126 -11.40 -14.50 -4.69
C ILE A 126 -11.94 -15.08 -3.38
N GLU A 127 -11.24 -16.02 -2.75
CA GLU A 127 -11.64 -16.62 -1.46
C GLU A 127 -11.83 -15.54 -0.38
N MET A 128 -10.87 -14.61 -0.26
CA MET A 128 -10.94 -13.51 0.70
C MET A 128 -12.08 -12.52 0.36
N PHE A 129 -12.38 -12.31 -0.92
CA PHE A 129 -13.49 -11.49 -1.36
C PHE A 129 -14.85 -12.13 -1.04
N GLU A 130 -15.03 -13.41 -1.33
CA GLU A 130 -16.25 -14.14 -0.98
C GLU A 130 -16.49 -14.13 0.53
N GLN A 131 -15.42 -14.29 1.32
CA GLN A 131 -15.51 -14.20 2.77
C GLN A 131 -15.92 -12.80 3.23
N VAL A 132 -15.34 -11.72 2.69
CA VAL A 132 -15.67 -10.36 3.16
C VAL A 132 -17.14 -10.00 2.88
N LEU A 133 -17.73 -10.52 1.81
CA LEU A 133 -19.14 -10.31 1.48
C LEU A 133 -20.10 -10.90 2.53
N GLN A 134 -19.69 -11.93 3.28
CA GLN A 134 -20.51 -12.54 4.33
C GLN A 134 -20.74 -11.60 5.53
N TYR A 135 -19.94 -10.55 5.68
CA TYR A 135 -20.09 -9.54 6.75
C TYR A 135 -20.97 -8.35 6.34
N SER A 136 -21.57 -8.37 5.15
CA SER A 136 -22.47 -7.32 4.68
C SER A 136 -23.72 -7.25 5.55
N ASN A 137 -24.24 -6.03 5.79
CA ASN A 137 -25.55 -5.89 6.42
C ASN A 137 -26.66 -6.25 5.40
N PRO A 138 -27.84 -6.68 5.89
CA PRO A 138 -29.04 -6.71 5.06
C PRO A 138 -29.35 -5.31 4.53
N VAL A 139 -29.89 -5.25 3.32
CA VAL A 139 -30.43 -4.03 2.71
C VAL A 139 -31.79 -3.69 3.32
#